data_AF-A0A4U5NKB0-F1
#
_entry.id   AF-A0A4U5NKB0-F1
#
_cell.length_a   1.000
_cell.length_b   1.000
_cell.length_c   1.000
_cell.angle_alpha   90.00
_cell.angle_beta   90.00
_cell.angle_gamma   90.00
#
_symmetry.space_group_name_H-M   'P 1'
#
loop_
_entity.id
_entity.type
_entity.pdbx_description
1 polymer ?
#
loop_
_entity_poly.entity_id
_entity_poly.type
_entity_poly.pdbx_seq_one_letter_code
_entity_poly.pdbx_strand_id
1 'polypeptide(L)'
;MKRVTKANVLDALPAEVILRILGHCDLFTLLQFRQTCQANNYTSINLLWRRRSLNVFHDYYLPYAHFCKLHGTFKSILRSRKLLNFIQNFISEDLYQLVLKKAPVTVSTSDFIRLASYLPSVIHLDIGQPNGEWPQFDDKVVYALAYFRKLKTLKIDGTFSKRVVRRGGAHFDPTYQSIRVLSSLEHFEMDCYHDTLTKILMELASTQTILPYLRRIKFSVKHTSVSYPEHLIWFLAHHKNLEDVRIYNALFATLPQIEQFYSALCALPKLRVLVLERCSFCDRIDHSLQREFLTKMEKKAVFTVGAIQNMRFDPDNNH
;
A
#
# COMPACT_ATOMS: atom_id res chain seq x y z
N MET A 1 -32.64 10.73 -52.18
CA MET A 1 -31.28 10.72 -51.59
C MET A 1 -31.12 9.48 -50.72
N LYS A 2 -30.39 8.45 -51.21
CA LYS A 2 -30.02 7.29 -50.40
C LYS A 2 -28.98 7.73 -49.37
N ARG A 3 -29.27 7.62 -48.07
CA ARG A 3 -28.26 7.73 -47.01
C ARG A 3 -27.27 6.58 -47.20
N VAL A 4 -26.08 6.88 -47.71
CA VAL A 4 -24.94 5.98 -47.59
C VAL A 4 -24.54 6.01 -46.12
N THR A 5 -25.03 5.06 -45.34
CA THR A 5 -24.46 4.75 -44.03
C THR A 5 -23.05 4.27 -44.28
N LYS A 6 -22.04 5.11 -43.98
CA LYS A 6 -20.65 4.66 -43.88
C LYS A 6 -20.67 3.43 -42.97
N ALA A 7 -20.39 2.26 -43.52
CA ALA A 7 -20.21 1.05 -42.73
C ALA A 7 -19.18 1.39 -41.65
N ASN A 8 -19.57 1.23 -40.39
CA ASN A 8 -18.70 1.54 -39.27
C ASN A 8 -17.49 0.61 -39.41
N VAL A 9 -16.27 1.15 -39.52
CA VAL A 9 -15.05 0.36 -39.75
C VAL A 9 -14.90 -0.74 -38.69
N LEU A 10 -15.42 -0.49 -37.48
CA LEU A 10 -15.48 -1.44 -36.38
C LEU A 10 -16.38 -2.65 -36.65
N ASP A 11 -17.47 -2.51 -37.40
CA ASP A 11 -18.42 -3.59 -37.71
C ASP A 11 -17.85 -4.59 -38.73
N ALA A 12 -16.78 -4.20 -39.44
CA ALA A 12 -16.07 -5.04 -40.40
C ALA A 12 -14.90 -5.83 -39.78
N LEU A 13 -14.55 -5.58 -38.51
CA LEU A 13 -13.45 -6.24 -37.82
C LEU A 13 -13.92 -7.50 -37.09
N PRO A 14 -13.09 -8.57 -37.00
CA PRO A 14 -13.36 -9.71 -36.13
C PRO A 14 -13.49 -9.30 -34.66
N ALA A 15 -14.36 -9.97 -33.92
CA ALA A 15 -14.65 -9.65 -32.51
C ALA A 15 -13.39 -9.67 -31.62
N GLU A 16 -12.44 -10.55 -31.92
CA GLU A 16 -11.16 -10.66 -31.22
C GLU A 16 -10.29 -9.41 -31.40
N VAL A 17 -10.30 -8.82 -32.60
CA VAL A 17 -9.55 -7.60 -32.90
C VAL A 17 -10.18 -6.41 -32.19
N ILE A 18 -11.52 -6.32 -32.20
CA ILE A 18 -12.27 -5.28 -31.47
C ILE A 18 -11.99 -5.37 -29.97
N LEU A 19 -12.07 -6.57 -29.38
CA LEU A 19 -11.76 -6.80 -27.96
C LEU A 19 -10.32 -6.40 -27.62
N ARG A 20 -9.36 -6.66 -28.51
CA ARG A 20 -7.96 -6.29 -28.31
C ARG A 20 -7.76 -4.78 -28.36
N ILE A 21 -8.38 -4.09 -29.33
CA ILE A 21 -8.35 -2.62 -29.43
C ILE A 21 -8.96 -2.01 -28.16
N LEU A 22 -10.16 -2.43 -27.80
CA LEU A 22 -10.87 -1.94 -26.61
C LEU A 22 -10.13 -2.28 -25.32
N GLY A 23 -9.37 -3.39 -25.28
CA GLY A 23 -8.50 -3.73 -24.16
C GLY A 23 -7.41 -2.69 -23.87
N HIS A 24 -7.07 -1.84 -24.85
CA HIS A 24 -6.15 -0.72 -24.69
C HIS A 24 -6.84 0.61 -24.36
N CYS A 25 -8.18 0.67 -24.38
CA CYS A 25 -8.93 1.87 -24.03
C CYS A 25 -8.98 2.09 -22.51
N ASP A 26 -9.05 3.36 -22.11
CA ASP A 26 -9.31 3.70 -20.70
C ASP A 26 -10.74 3.36 -20.30
N LEU A 27 -10.97 3.34 -18.99
CA LEU A 27 -12.25 2.98 -18.38
C LEU A 27 -13.41 3.84 -18.90
N PHE A 28 -13.21 5.15 -19.06
CA PHE A 28 -14.28 6.06 -19.47
C PHE A 28 -14.60 5.93 -20.95
N THR A 29 -13.59 5.70 -21.79
CA THR A 29 -13.78 5.35 -23.20
C THR A 29 -14.62 4.08 -23.33
N LEU A 30 -14.35 3.04 -22.52
CA LEU A 30 -15.16 1.82 -22.51
C LEU A 30 -16.61 2.06 -22.06
N LEU A 31 -16.81 2.92 -21.06
CA LEU A 31 -18.14 3.31 -20.57
C LEU A 31 -18.92 4.14 -21.60
N GLN A 32 -18.27 4.97 -22.40
CA GLN A 32 -18.89 5.71 -23.50
C GLN A 32 -19.22 4.78 -24.67
N PHE A 33 -18.28 3.91 -25.05
CA PHE A 33 -18.47 2.93 -26.12
C PHE A 33 -19.70 2.03 -25.85
N ARG A 34 -19.88 1.64 -24.59
CA ARG A 34 -21.05 0.89 -24.10
C ARG A 34 -22.39 1.54 -24.47
N GLN A 35 -22.47 2.87 -24.54
CA GLN A 35 -23.71 3.60 -24.77
C GLN A 35 -24.11 3.69 -26.26
N THR A 36 -23.23 3.24 -27.17
CA THR A 36 -23.45 3.42 -28.63
C THR A 36 -24.43 2.40 -29.23
N CYS A 37 -24.38 1.13 -28.79
CA CYS A 37 -25.33 0.10 -29.18
C CYS A 37 -25.31 -1.09 -28.20
N GLN A 38 -26.28 -1.99 -28.31
CA GLN A 38 -26.40 -3.15 -27.42
C GLN A 38 -25.23 -4.14 -27.55
N ALA A 39 -24.70 -4.36 -28.76
CA ALA A 39 -23.54 -5.22 -28.98
C ALA A 39 -22.27 -4.66 -28.29
N ASN A 40 -22.06 -3.35 -28.39
CA ASN A 40 -20.96 -2.66 -27.74
C ASN A 40 -21.14 -2.65 -26.21
N ASN A 41 -22.38 -2.59 -25.71
CA ASN A 41 -22.67 -2.74 -24.29
C ASN A 41 -22.17 -4.09 -23.74
N TYR A 42 -22.52 -5.21 -24.37
CA TYR A 42 -22.05 -6.54 -23.94
C TYR A 42 -20.52 -6.65 -24.00
N THR A 43 -19.92 -6.15 -25.08
CA THR A 43 -18.46 -6.18 -25.28
C THR A 43 -17.73 -5.38 -24.20
N SER A 44 -18.17 -4.15 -23.93
CA SER A 44 -17.60 -3.31 -22.86
C SER A 44 -17.77 -3.93 -21.48
N ILE A 45 -18.94 -4.47 -21.14
CA ILE A 45 -19.17 -5.12 -19.84
C ILE A 45 -18.21 -6.29 -19.66
N ASN A 46 -18.05 -7.13 -20.69
CA ASN A 46 -17.14 -8.28 -20.63
C ASN A 46 -15.69 -7.84 -20.37
N LEU A 47 -15.23 -6.79 -21.06
CA LEU A 47 -13.88 -6.24 -20.84
C LEU A 47 -13.70 -5.65 -19.44
N LEU A 48 -14.69 -4.90 -18.95
CA LEU A 48 -14.68 -4.32 -17.60
C LEU A 48 -14.66 -5.41 -16.52
N TRP A 49 -15.46 -6.47 -16.69
CA TRP A 49 -15.53 -7.60 -15.77
C TRP A 49 -14.27 -8.46 -15.76
N ARG A 50 -13.52 -8.53 -16.87
CA ARG A 50 -12.25 -9.27 -16.94
C ARG A 50 -11.08 -8.53 -16.31
N ARG A 51 -11.23 -7.26 -15.92
CA ARG A 51 -10.16 -6.50 -15.27
C ARG A 51 -9.82 -7.11 -13.92
N ARG A 52 -8.52 -7.42 -13.73
CA ARG A 52 -7.99 -7.96 -12.47
C ARG A 52 -7.40 -6.89 -11.55
N SER A 53 -7.22 -5.68 -12.04
CA SER A 53 -6.64 -4.58 -11.27
C SER A 53 -7.40 -3.28 -11.50
N LEU A 54 -7.57 -2.50 -10.43
CA LEU A 54 -8.15 -1.16 -10.50
C LEU A 54 -7.27 -0.19 -9.72
N ASN A 55 -6.69 0.78 -10.41
CA ASN A 55 -6.06 1.94 -9.82
C ASN A 55 -7.02 3.11 -9.85
N VAL A 56 -7.64 3.44 -8.72
CA VAL A 56 -8.69 4.45 -8.65
C VAL A 56 -8.18 5.83 -9.05
N PHE A 57 -6.91 6.17 -8.79
CA PHE A 57 -6.36 7.44 -9.23
C PHE A 57 -6.21 7.48 -10.77
N HIS A 58 -5.48 6.52 -11.34
CA HIS A 58 -5.18 6.53 -12.77
C HIS A 58 -6.37 6.13 -13.66
N ASP A 59 -7.10 5.08 -13.29
CA ASP A 59 -8.17 4.52 -14.12
C ASP A 59 -9.49 5.27 -13.97
N TYR A 60 -9.75 5.89 -12.80
CA TYR A 60 -11.03 6.52 -12.50
C TYR A 60 -10.92 8.04 -12.32
N TYR A 61 -10.07 8.50 -11.40
CA TYR A 61 -10.00 9.93 -11.06
C TYR A 61 -9.46 10.79 -12.20
N LEU A 62 -8.31 10.44 -12.81
CA LEU A 62 -7.70 11.27 -13.85
C LEU A 62 -8.63 11.47 -15.06
N PRO A 63 -9.26 10.44 -15.65
CA PRO A 63 -10.19 10.64 -16.75
C PRO A 63 -11.43 11.43 -16.32
N TYR A 64 -11.97 11.17 -15.12
CA TYR A 64 -13.09 11.93 -14.57
C TYR A 64 -12.76 13.41 -14.38
N ALA A 65 -11.59 13.72 -13.82
CA ALA A 65 -11.12 15.09 -13.60
C ALA A 65 -10.89 15.82 -14.93
N HIS A 66 -10.34 15.13 -15.93
CA HIS A 66 -10.19 15.67 -17.28
C HIS A 66 -11.56 16.00 -17.91
N PHE A 67 -12.52 15.07 -17.85
CA PHE A 67 -13.89 15.29 -18.31
C PHE A 67 -14.54 16.49 -17.61
N CYS A 68 -14.41 16.56 -16.28
CA CYS A 68 -14.91 17.67 -15.47
C CYS A 68 -14.28 19.02 -15.86
N LYS A 69 -12.98 19.04 -16.16
CA LYS A 69 -12.27 20.24 -16.61
C LYS A 69 -12.79 20.73 -17.97
N LEU A 70 -13.01 19.82 -18.92
CA LEU A 70 -13.56 20.16 -20.23
C LEU A 70 -14.96 20.77 -20.15
N HIS A 71 -15.76 20.40 -19.14
CA HIS A 71 -17.13 20.85 -18.96
C HIS A 71 -17.29 21.96 -17.90
N GLY A 72 -16.18 22.57 -17.45
CA GLY A 72 -16.21 23.66 -16.48
C GLY A 72 -16.66 23.28 -15.05
N THR A 73 -16.85 22.00 -14.77
CA THR A 73 -17.30 21.50 -13.45
C THR A 73 -16.13 20.91 -12.67
N PHE A 74 -15.16 21.73 -12.26
CA PHE A 74 -14.01 21.19 -11.52
C PHE A 74 -14.43 20.63 -10.16
N LYS A 75 -14.13 19.35 -9.90
CA LYS A 75 -14.26 18.72 -8.58
C LYS A 75 -12.92 18.17 -8.17
N SER A 76 -12.36 18.73 -7.12
CA SER A 76 -11.07 18.30 -6.56
C SER A 76 -11.15 16.92 -5.89
N ILE A 77 -12.31 16.54 -5.34
CA ILE A 77 -12.48 15.36 -4.49
C ILE A 77 -13.58 14.43 -5.03
N LEU A 78 -13.28 13.13 -5.05
CA LEU A 78 -14.21 12.04 -5.33
C LEU A 78 -15.12 11.77 -4.12
N ARG A 79 -16.42 11.66 -4.37
CA ARG A 79 -17.38 11.22 -3.34
C ARG A 79 -17.29 9.70 -3.19
N SER A 80 -17.03 9.18 -1.98
CA SER A 80 -16.92 7.74 -1.72
C SER A 80 -18.12 6.94 -2.22
N ARG A 81 -19.34 7.42 -1.96
CA ARG A 81 -20.58 6.79 -2.45
C ARG A 81 -20.62 6.62 -3.97
N LYS A 82 -20.10 7.58 -4.74
CA LYS A 82 -20.04 7.46 -6.21
C LYS A 82 -19.02 6.42 -6.65
N LEU A 83 -17.87 6.39 -5.98
CA LEU A 83 -16.84 5.38 -6.22
C LEU A 83 -17.36 3.97 -5.89
N LEU A 84 -18.00 3.79 -4.74
CA LEU A 84 -18.58 2.51 -4.32
C LEU A 84 -19.66 2.05 -5.30
N ASN A 85 -20.60 2.93 -5.67
CA ASN A 85 -21.61 2.61 -6.67
C ASN A 85 -20.98 2.23 -8.01
N PHE A 86 -19.91 2.91 -8.41
CA PHE A 86 -19.19 2.57 -9.63
C PHE A 86 -18.58 1.16 -9.52
N ILE A 87 -17.86 0.88 -8.43
CA ILE A 87 -17.23 -0.42 -8.20
C ILE A 87 -18.28 -1.53 -8.20
N GLN A 88 -19.35 -1.37 -7.44
CA GLN A 88 -20.42 -2.35 -7.33
C GLN A 88 -21.08 -2.69 -8.68
N ASN A 89 -21.24 -1.72 -9.57
CA ASN A 89 -21.98 -1.91 -10.82
C ASN A 89 -21.09 -2.30 -12.02
N PHE A 90 -19.80 -2.00 -11.97
CA PHE A 90 -18.93 -2.08 -13.16
C PHE A 90 -17.66 -2.90 -12.97
N ILE A 91 -17.27 -3.19 -11.74
CA ILE A 91 -16.05 -3.92 -11.43
C ILE A 91 -16.42 -5.31 -10.95
N SER A 92 -15.71 -6.31 -11.45
CA SER A 92 -15.94 -7.71 -11.08
C SER A 92 -15.52 -7.99 -9.63
N GLU A 93 -16.24 -8.91 -8.99
CA GLU A 93 -15.88 -9.47 -7.68
C GLU A 93 -14.55 -10.23 -7.70
N ASP A 94 -14.09 -10.65 -8.88
CA ASP A 94 -12.80 -11.31 -9.12
C ASP A 94 -11.61 -10.34 -9.20
N LEU A 95 -11.83 -9.06 -8.89
CA LEU A 95 -10.74 -8.09 -8.83
C LEU A 95 -9.66 -8.56 -7.86
N TYR A 96 -8.45 -8.71 -8.36
CA TYR A 96 -7.30 -9.20 -7.61
C TYR A 96 -6.56 -8.07 -6.88
N GLN A 97 -6.45 -6.91 -7.54
CA GLN A 97 -5.67 -5.77 -7.06
C GLN A 97 -6.50 -4.49 -7.02
N LEU A 98 -6.50 -3.84 -5.87
CA LEU A 98 -7.12 -2.54 -5.65
C LEU A 98 -6.08 -1.53 -5.18
N VAL A 99 -5.96 -0.42 -5.89
CA VAL A 99 -5.04 0.67 -5.57
C VAL A 99 -5.84 1.96 -5.39
N LEU A 100 -5.91 2.45 -4.16
CA LEU A 100 -6.46 3.76 -3.80
C LEU A 100 -5.38 4.83 -3.68
N LYS A 101 -4.11 4.47 -3.84
CA LYS A 101 -2.97 5.38 -3.72
C LYS A 101 -3.17 6.66 -4.55
N LYS A 102 -2.97 7.83 -3.90
CA LYS A 102 -3.18 9.19 -4.47
C LYS A 102 -4.62 9.54 -4.85
N ALA A 103 -5.59 8.63 -4.74
CA ALA A 103 -6.97 8.92 -5.10
C ALA A 103 -7.56 9.96 -4.12
N PRO A 104 -8.05 11.12 -4.59
CA PRO A 104 -8.57 12.16 -3.71
C PRO A 104 -9.98 11.80 -3.26
N VAL A 105 -10.09 10.80 -2.40
CA VAL A 105 -11.33 10.28 -1.83
C VAL A 105 -11.19 10.19 -0.32
N THR A 106 -12.25 10.57 0.39
CA THR A 106 -12.39 10.29 1.83
C THR A 106 -13.21 9.02 1.96
N VAL A 107 -12.64 7.97 2.56
CA VAL A 107 -13.28 6.66 2.72
C VAL A 107 -13.48 6.40 4.20
N SER A 108 -14.73 6.28 4.63
CA SER A 108 -15.05 5.88 6.00
C SER A 108 -14.80 4.38 6.22
N THR A 109 -14.72 3.93 7.46
CA THR A 109 -14.67 2.51 7.84
C THR A 109 -15.84 1.75 7.21
N SER A 110 -17.05 2.31 7.26
CA SER A 110 -18.24 1.69 6.66
C SER A 110 -18.15 1.56 5.14
N ASP A 111 -17.58 2.56 4.48
CA ASP A 111 -17.33 2.53 3.03
C ASP A 111 -16.30 1.45 2.69
N PHE A 112 -15.27 1.29 3.52
CA PHE A 112 -14.22 0.30 3.34
C PHE A 112 -14.70 -1.13 3.58
N ILE A 113 -15.58 -1.35 4.56
CA ILE A 113 -16.26 -2.64 4.78
C ILE A 113 -17.11 -3.01 3.56
N ARG A 114 -17.88 -2.04 3.02
CA ARG A 114 -18.66 -2.25 1.78
C ARG A 114 -17.76 -2.59 0.61
N LEU A 115 -16.64 -1.88 0.46
CA LEU A 115 -15.65 -2.13 -0.57
C LEU A 115 -15.11 -3.57 -0.49
N ALA A 116 -14.78 -4.05 0.72
CA ALA A 116 -14.38 -5.43 0.94
C ALA A 116 -15.49 -6.44 0.58
N SER A 117 -16.75 -6.10 0.85
CA SER A 117 -17.89 -6.96 0.48
C SER A 117 -18.13 -7.04 -1.02
N TYR A 118 -17.85 -5.97 -1.77
CA TYR A 118 -17.97 -5.95 -3.23
C TYR A 118 -16.77 -6.61 -3.93
N LEU A 119 -15.62 -6.66 -3.26
CA LEU A 119 -14.37 -7.13 -3.84
C LEU A 119 -13.73 -8.25 -2.98
N PRO A 120 -14.44 -9.38 -2.77
CA PRO A 120 -14.02 -10.44 -1.85
C PRO A 120 -12.74 -11.17 -2.29
N SER A 121 -12.36 -11.07 -3.57
CA SER A 121 -11.16 -11.71 -4.12
C SER A 121 -9.90 -10.84 -4.12
N VAL A 122 -9.95 -9.64 -3.52
CA VAL A 122 -8.78 -8.77 -3.44
C VAL A 122 -7.68 -9.41 -2.60
N ILE A 123 -6.52 -9.58 -3.24
CA ILE A 123 -5.31 -10.14 -2.66
C ILE A 123 -4.25 -9.04 -2.46
N HIS A 124 -4.29 -8.00 -3.29
CA HIS A 124 -3.38 -6.85 -3.23
C HIS A 124 -4.15 -5.56 -2.98
N LEU A 125 -3.82 -4.88 -1.88
CA LEU A 125 -4.43 -3.61 -1.50
C LEU A 125 -3.35 -2.56 -1.27
N ASP A 126 -3.40 -1.48 -2.02
CA ASP A 126 -2.53 -0.32 -1.85
C ASP A 126 -3.37 0.92 -1.50
N ILE A 127 -3.27 1.35 -0.23
CA ILE A 127 -3.97 2.51 0.32
C ILE A 127 -3.01 3.66 0.65
N GLY A 128 -1.89 3.74 -0.06
CA GLY A 128 -0.84 4.69 0.22
C GLY A 128 -1.17 6.18 0.03
N GLN A 129 -0.63 7.02 0.90
CA GLN A 129 -0.73 8.48 0.92
C GLN A 129 0.68 9.11 0.82
N PRO A 130 1.35 9.09 -0.35
CA PRO A 130 2.76 9.46 -0.49
C PRO A 130 3.13 10.88 -0.04
N ASN A 131 2.14 11.78 0.08
CA ASN A 131 2.29 13.14 0.59
C ASN A 131 1.46 13.41 1.86
N GLY A 132 0.80 12.39 2.42
CA GLY A 132 -0.12 12.49 3.55
C GLY A 132 -1.43 13.24 3.28
N GLU A 133 -1.77 13.48 2.00
CA GLU A 133 -2.99 14.21 1.62
C GLU A 133 -4.16 13.29 1.28
N TRP A 134 -3.92 12.28 0.45
CA TRP A 134 -4.96 11.44 -0.16
C TRP A 134 -4.46 10.01 -0.45
N PRO A 135 -5.31 8.97 -0.34
CA PRO A 135 -6.72 8.99 0.09
C PRO A 135 -6.86 9.26 1.60
N GLN A 136 -7.96 9.84 2.05
CA GLN A 136 -8.20 10.08 3.49
C GLN A 136 -9.06 8.98 4.09
N PHE A 137 -8.72 8.58 5.31
CA PHE A 137 -9.46 7.57 6.06
C PHE A 137 -9.83 8.08 7.44
N ASP A 138 -10.94 7.59 7.97
CA ASP A 138 -11.22 7.77 9.39
C ASP A 138 -10.27 6.92 10.26
N ASP A 139 -10.27 7.21 11.56
CA ASP A 139 -9.45 6.56 12.57
C ASP A 139 -9.71 5.05 12.68
N LYS A 140 -10.88 4.58 12.27
CA LYS A 140 -11.30 3.18 12.43
C LYS A 140 -11.08 2.30 11.19
N VAL A 141 -10.54 2.85 10.10
CA VAL A 141 -10.43 2.10 8.83
C VAL A 141 -9.60 0.82 8.95
N VAL A 142 -8.66 0.78 9.91
CA VAL A 142 -7.79 -0.39 10.15
C VAL A 142 -8.61 -1.63 10.54
N TYR A 143 -9.76 -1.47 11.21
CA TYR A 143 -10.65 -2.61 11.51
C TYR A 143 -11.29 -3.19 10.26
N ALA A 144 -11.52 -2.34 9.25
CA ALA A 144 -12.14 -2.79 8.02
C ALA A 144 -11.19 -3.66 7.17
N LEU A 145 -9.88 -3.65 7.44
CA LEU A 145 -8.93 -4.58 6.82
C LEU A 145 -9.27 -6.05 7.10
N ALA A 146 -9.87 -6.34 8.25
CA ALA A 146 -10.33 -7.68 8.63
C ALA A 146 -11.33 -8.31 7.62
N TYR A 147 -12.02 -7.49 6.84
CA TYR A 147 -13.01 -7.95 5.87
C TYR A 147 -12.38 -8.39 4.54
N PHE A 148 -11.11 -8.03 4.28
CA PHE A 148 -10.36 -8.51 3.12
C PHE A 148 -9.73 -9.88 3.40
N ARG A 149 -10.56 -10.93 3.45
CA ARG A 149 -10.17 -12.28 3.90
C ARG A 149 -9.05 -12.95 3.09
N LYS A 150 -8.87 -12.56 1.83
CA LYS A 150 -7.81 -13.11 0.95
C LYS A 150 -6.58 -12.21 0.84
N LEU A 151 -6.50 -11.13 1.64
CA LEU A 151 -5.42 -10.17 1.53
C LEU A 151 -4.07 -10.83 1.85
N LYS A 152 -3.14 -10.70 0.90
CA LYS A 152 -1.75 -11.17 1.02
C LYS A 152 -0.73 -10.05 0.89
N THR A 153 -1.05 -8.99 0.14
CA THR A 153 -0.19 -7.82 0.01
C THR A 153 -0.93 -6.59 0.48
N LEU A 154 -0.36 -5.92 1.48
CA LEU A 154 -0.87 -4.67 2.01
C LEU A 154 0.22 -3.61 1.89
N LYS A 155 -0.12 -2.52 1.21
CA LYS A 155 0.70 -1.32 1.17
C LYS A 155 -0.06 -0.18 1.82
N ILE A 156 0.54 0.36 2.88
CA ILE A 156 0.05 1.52 3.59
C ILE A 156 1.14 2.57 3.50
N ASP A 157 0.76 3.80 3.19
CA ASP A 157 1.68 4.92 3.17
C ASP A 157 0.88 6.09 3.75
N GLY A 158 1.45 6.79 4.72
CA GLY A 158 0.76 7.82 5.49
C GLY A 158 0.03 7.39 6.77
N THR A 159 -0.53 8.40 7.43
CA THR A 159 -1.06 8.33 8.79
C THR A 159 -2.52 7.91 8.79
N PHE A 160 -2.86 6.84 9.52
CA PHE A 160 -4.20 6.70 10.06
C PHE A 160 -4.41 7.86 11.04
N SER A 161 -5.13 8.89 10.59
CA SER A 161 -5.42 10.13 11.33
C SER A 161 -4.29 11.19 11.38
N LYS A 162 -4.39 12.19 10.49
CA LYS A 162 -4.05 13.57 10.85
C LYS A 162 -5.37 14.27 11.24
N ARG A 163 -5.48 14.63 12.53
CA ARG A 163 -6.48 15.50 13.17
C ARG A 163 -7.85 14.89 13.53
N VAL A 164 -7.93 14.39 14.76
CA VAL A 164 -8.89 14.93 15.74
C VAL A 164 -8.12 15.20 17.03
N VAL A 165 -7.52 16.38 17.15
CA VAL A 165 -7.10 16.89 18.47
C VAL A 165 -8.38 17.26 19.21
N ARG A 166 -9.03 16.29 19.84
CA ARG A 166 -9.93 16.57 20.96
C ARG A 166 -9.04 16.63 22.20
N ARG A 167 -8.90 17.85 22.74
CA ARG A 167 -8.33 18.08 24.05
C ARG A 167 -9.12 17.24 25.07
N GLY A 168 -8.42 16.44 25.85
CA GLY A 168 -8.96 15.74 27.01
C GLY A 168 -9.13 14.24 26.81
N GLY A 169 -8.46 13.46 27.67
CA GLY A 169 -8.67 12.03 27.83
C GLY A 169 -7.58 11.18 27.20
N ALA A 170 -6.86 10.42 28.04
CA ALA A 170 -6.06 9.29 27.62
C ALA A 170 -7.01 8.22 27.04
N HIS A 171 -7.30 8.33 25.75
CA HIS A 171 -8.13 7.36 25.06
C HIS A 171 -7.24 6.27 24.47
N PHE A 172 -7.39 5.07 25.02
CA PHE A 172 -6.95 3.81 24.44
C PHE A 172 -7.40 3.76 22.97
N ASP A 173 -6.44 3.84 22.06
CA ASP A 173 -6.66 3.90 20.62
C ASP A 173 -6.77 2.44 20.11
N PRO A 174 -7.98 1.93 19.80
CA PRO A 174 -8.17 0.49 19.64
C PRO A 174 -7.75 -0.02 18.24
N THR A 175 -7.23 0.86 17.35
CA THR A 175 -6.88 0.57 15.93
C THR A 175 -6.01 -0.66 15.72
N TYR A 176 -5.25 -1.06 16.75
CA TYR A 176 -4.12 -1.96 16.64
C TYR A 176 -4.48 -3.44 16.87
N GLN A 177 -5.64 -3.75 17.46
CA GLN A 177 -6.11 -5.13 17.66
C GLN A 177 -6.41 -5.88 16.33
N SER A 178 -6.52 -5.16 15.22
CA SER A 178 -6.93 -5.69 13.90
C SER A 178 -5.80 -6.38 13.10
N ILE A 179 -4.52 -6.13 13.41
CA ILE A 179 -3.42 -6.74 12.65
C ILE A 179 -3.36 -8.27 12.85
N ARG A 180 -3.94 -8.77 13.95
CA ARG A 180 -4.19 -10.21 14.15
C ARG A 180 -4.98 -10.85 13.01
N VAL A 181 -5.82 -10.07 12.32
CA VAL A 181 -6.64 -10.53 11.21
C VAL A 181 -5.86 -10.57 9.88
N LEU A 182 -4.66 -9.98 9.85
CA LEU A 182 -3.75 -10.03 8.70
C LEU A 182 -2.84 -11.26 8.73
N SER A 183 -3.28 -12.37 9.33
CA SER A 183 -2.49 -13.59 9.48
C SER A 183 -2.08 -14.20 8.13
N SER A 184 -2.86 -13.97 7.06
CA SER A 184 -2.58 -14.39 5.68
C SER A 184 -1.58 -13.50 4.94
N LEU A 185 -1.07 -12.44 5.56
CA LEU A 185 -0.24 -11.45 4.90
C LEU A 185 1.13 -12.04 4.53
N GLU A 186 1.50 -11.93 3.26
CA GLU A 186 2.79 -12.38 2.71
C GLU A 186 3.73 -11.20 2.47
N HIS A 187 3.19 -10.02 2.19
CA HIS A 187 3.94 -8.79 1.91
C HIS A 187 3.31 -7.59 2.62
N PHE A 188 4.11 -6.93 3.46
CA PHE A 188 3.71 -5.72 4.17
C PHE A 188 4.62 -4.54 3.85
N GLU A 189 4.08 -3.49 3.23
CA GLU A 189 4.79 -2.25 2.97
C GLU A 189 4.15 -1.12 3.79
N MET A 190 4.97 -0.39 4.53
CA MET A 190 4.58 0.77 5.30
C MET A 190 5.56 1.91 5.10
N ASP A 191 5.12 3.01 4.46
CA ASP A 191 5.91 4.22 4.26
C ASP A 191 5.21 5.41 4.92
N CYS A 192 5.61 5.78 6.13
CA CYS A 192 4.87 6.75 6.94
C CYS A 192 5.70 8.00 7.21
N TYR A 193 5.03 9.15 7.11
CA TYR A 193 5.64 10.42 7.50
C TYR A 193 5.80 10.52 9.03
N HIS A 194 4.78 10.07 9.78
CA HIS A 194 4.74 10.09 11.25
C HIS A 194 4.70 8.67 11.81
N ASP A 195 4.93 8.54 13.11
CA ASP A 195 5.18 7.27 13.77
C ASP A 195 3.94 6.38 14.02
N THR A 196 3.26 6.00 12.94
CA THR A 196 2.20 4.98 12.97
C THR A 196 2.81 3.57 13.03
N LEU A 197 3.98 3.37 12.41
CA LEU A 197 4.62 2.06 12.34
C LEU A 197 5.08 1.57 13.73
N THR A 198 5.70 2.42 14.57
CA THR A 198 6.15 1.95 15.90
C THR A 198 5.00 1.45 16.74
N LYS A 199 3.84 2.11 16.69
CA LYS A 199 2.65 1.67 17.41
C LYS A 199 2.16 0.29 16.95
N ILE A 200 2.18 0.06 15.63
CA ILE A 200 1.86 -1.24 15.04
C ILE A 200 2.82 -2.32 15.53
N LEU A 201 4.13 -2.05 15.47
CA LEU A 201 5.14 -3.00 15.91
C LEU A 201 5.05 -3.25 17.43
N MET A 202 4.77 -2.22 18.22
CA MET A 202 4.54 -2.31 19.66
C MET A 202 3.35 -3.19 20.01
N GLU A 203 2.23 -3.06 19.31
CA GLU A 203 1.06 -3.92 19.56
C GLU A 203 1.34 -5.37 19.16
N LEU A 204 2.02 -5.59 18.03
CA LEU A 204 2.43 -6.95 17.66
C LEU A 204 3.31 -7.56 18.75
N ALA A 205 4.24 -6.77 19.30
CA ALA A 205 5.11 -7.19 20.40
C ALA A 205 4.36 -7.47 21.70
N SER A 206 3.50 -6.54 22.14
CA SER A 206 2.73 -6.67 23.38
C SER A 206 1.79 -7.87 23.36
N THR A 207 1.25 -8.18 22.18
CA THR A 207 0.30 -9.29 21.98
C THR A 207 0.96 -10.59 21.54
N GLN A 208 2.28 -10.60 21.33
CA GLN A 208 3.03 -11.73 20.77
C GLN A 208 2.45 -12.23 19.44
N THR A 209 1.91 -11.32 18.63
CA THR A 209 1.29 -11.66 17.34
C THR A 209 2.38 -11.89 16.29
N ILE A 210 2.44 -13.11 15.77
CA ILE A 210 3.34 -13.50 14.68
C ILE A 210 2.53 -13.63 13.39
N LEU A 211 3.01 -13.05 12.31
CA LEU A 211 2.45 -13.18 10.96
C LEU A 211 3.17 -14.32 10.23
N PRO A 212 2.63 -15.56 10.24
CA PRO A 212 3.39 -16.76 9.87
C PRO A 212 3.75 -16.82 8.39
N TYR A 213 2.93 -16.23 7.52
CA TYR A 213 3.16 -16.25 6.07
C TYR A 213 3.94 -15.05 5.56
N LEU A 214 4.37 -14.15 6.44
CA LEU A 214 5.05 -12.93 6.05
C LEU A 214 6.45 -13.24 5.52
N ARG A 215 6.68 -12.87 4.25
CA ARG A 215 7.94 -13.12 3.53
C ARG A 215 8.63 -11.82 3.15
N ARG A 216 7.89 -10.72 2.98
CA ARG A 216 8.45 -9.45 2.50
C ARG A 216 7.98 -8.30 3.35
N ILE A 217 8.93 -7.46 3.75
CA ILE A 217 8.63 -6.19 4.43
C ILE A 217 9.36 -5.03 3.77
N LYS A 218 8.67 -3.89 3.73
CA LYS A 218 9.29 -2.60 3.48
C LYS A 218 8.79 -1.60 4.50
N PHE A 219 9.66 -1.13 5.37
CA PHE A 219 9.34 -0.18 6.42
C PHE A 219 10.15 1.10 6.24
N SER A 220 9.46 2.24 6.19
CA SER A 220 10.03 3.56 6.05
C SER A 220 9.27 4.51 6.98
N VAL A 221 9.98 5.19 7.87
CA VAL A 221 9.38 6.16 8.80
C VAL A 221 10.23 7.42 8.83
N LYS A 222 9.70 8.56 8.38
CA LYS A 222 10.50 9.81 8.35
C LYS A 222 10.77 10.36 9.75
N HIS A 223 9.77 10.36 10.61
CA HIS A 223 9.89 10.78 12.01
C HIS A 223 9.57 9.61 12.93
N THR A 224 10.59 8.86 13.34
CA THR A 224 10.48 7.71 14.25
C THR A 224 10.47 8.15 15.70
N SER A 225 9.69 7.49 16.57
CA SER A 225 9.90 7.61 18.01
C SER A 225 11.16 6.89 18.46
N VAL A 226 11.63 7.21 19.66
CA VAL A 226 12.82 6.62 20.29
C VAL A 226 12.67 5.11 20.50
N SER A 227 11.43 4.60 20.65
CA SER A 227 11.17 3.18 20.86
C SER A 227 11.02 2.39 19.55
N TYR A 228 11.07 3.03 18.38
CA TYR A 228 10.98 2.35 17.09
C TYR A 228 11.98 1.18 16.93
N PRO A 229 13.28 1.35 17.24
CA PRO A 229 14.27 0.29 17.05
C PRO A 229 13.96 -0.97 17.88
N GLU A 230 13.53 -0.82 19.13
CA GLU A 230 13.25 -1.94 20.02
C GLU A 230 12.14 -2.84 19.46
N HIS A 231 11.06 -2.22 18.98
CA HIS A 231 9.93 -2.94 18.40
C HIS A 231 10.28 -3.54 17.02
N LEU A 232 11.12 -2.87 16.23
CA LEU A 232 11.64 -3.41 14.98
C LEU A 232 12.53 -4.64 15.22
N ILE A 233 13.41 -4.59 16.22
CA ILE A 233 14.27 -5.71 16.63
C ILE A 233 13.41 -6.90 17.05
N TRP A 234 12.43 -6.68 17.93
CA TRP A 234 11.49 -7.72 18.34
C TRP A 234 10.79 -8.33 17.12
N PHE A 235 10.30 -7.50 16.21
CA PHE A 235 9.60 -7.96 15.01
C PHE A 235 10.48 -8.87 14.15
N LEU A 236 11.70 -8.46 13.84
CA LEU A 236 12.65 -9.25 13.06
C LEU A 236 13.05 -10.54 13.78
N ALA A 237 13.17 -10.51 15.11
CA ALA A 237 13.49 -11.68 15.91
C ALA A 237 12.40 -12.75 15.84
N HIS A 238 11.12 -12.39 15.70
CA HIS A 238 10.00 -13.33 15.77
C HIS A 238 9.44 -13.74 14.39
N HIS A 239 9.72 -13.02 13.32
CA HIS A 239 9.24 -13.31 11.96
C HIS A 239 10.30 -14.04 11.11
N LYS A 240 10.56 -15.32 11.41
CA LYS A 240 11.65 -16.10 10.78
C LYS A 240 11.45 -16.44 9.29
N ASN A 241 10.26 -16.23 8.74
CA ASN A 241 9.94 -16.52 7.34
C ASN A 241 10.31 -15.38 6.36
N LEU A 242 10.87 -14.28 6.86
CA LEU A 242 11.26 -13.14 6.03
C LEU A 242 12.38 -13.49 5.05
N GLU A 243 12.16 -13.10 3.79
CA GLU A 243 13.03 -13.30 2.62
C GLU A 243 13.53 -11.98 2.03
N ASP A 244 12.69 -10.94 2.01
CA ASP A 244 13.03 -9.58 1.56
C ASP A 244 12.73 -8.59 2.67
N VAL A 245 13.78 -8.00 3.25
CA VAL A 245 13.70 -7.03 4.33
C VAL A 245 14.24 -5.70 3.84
N ARG A 246 13.40 -4.67 3.82
CA ARG A 246 13.81 -3.32 3.46
C ARG A 246 13.44 -2.35 4.57
N ILE A 247 14.45 -1.76 5.18
CA ILE A 247 14.29 -0.78 6.25
C ILE A 247 14.88 0.54 5.78
N TYR A 248 14.08 1.59 5.91
CA TYR A 248 14.44 2.94 5.54
C TYR A 248 14.26 3.86 6.75
N ASN A 249 15.18 4.81 6.93
CA ASN A 249 15.07 5.87 7.94
C ASN A 249 14.96 5.36 9.40
N ALA A 250 15.70 4.32 9.78
CA ALA A 250 15.76 3.85 11.16
C ALA A 250 16.89 4.54 11.94
N LEU A 251 16.56 5.17 13.07
CA LEU A 251 17.55 5.80 13.94
C LEU A 251 17.78 4.96 15.21
N PHE A 252 19.02 4.51 15.42
CA PHE A 252 19.46 3.76 16.59
C PHE A 252 20.17 4.69 17.57
N ALA A 253 19.89 4.55 18.87
CA ALA A 253 20.43 5.43 19.90
C ALA A 253 21.55 4.77 20.72
N THR A 254 21.54 3.44 20.86
CA THR A 254 22.52 2.71 21.69
C THR A 254 23.20 1.57 20.93
N LEU A 255 24.45 1.26 21.29
CA LEU A 255 25.19 0.15 20.69
C LEU A 255 24.48 -1.21 20.87
N PRO A 256 23.89 -1.54 22.05
CA PRO A 256 23.11 -2.77 22.20
C PRO A 256 21.94 -2.90 21.22
N GLN A 257 21.29 -1.79 20.84
CA GLN A 257 20.22 -1.84 19.83
C GLN A 257 20.76 -2.27 18.46
N ILE A 258 21.95 -1.79 18.06
CA ILE A 258 22.57 -2.19 16.79
C ILE A 258 22.96 -3.66 16.83
N GLU A 259 23.61 -4.11 17.90
CA GLU A 259 24.05 -5.50 18.07
C GLU A 259 22.86 -6.45 17.99
N GLN A 260 21.77 -6.13 18.69
CA GLN A 260 20.53 -6.92 18.66
C GLN A 260 19.86 -6.88 17.29
N PHE A 261 19.84 -5.72 16.61
CA PHE A 261 19.29 -5.58 15.25
C PHE A 261 20.05 -6.43 14.23
N TYR A 262 21.37 -6.33 14.21
CA TYR A 262 22.24 -7.13 13.35
C TYR A 262 22.13 -8.63 13.67
N SER A 263 22.08 -8.99 14.95
CA SER A 263 21.84 -10.37 15.38
C SER A 263 20.50 -10.90 14.89
N ALA A 264 19.42 -10.13 15.02
CA ALA A 264 18.08 -10.50 14.56
C ALA A 264 18.05 -10.76 13.04
N LEU A 265 18.67 -9.88 12.24
CA LEU A 265 18.80 -10.05 10.79
C LEU A 265 19.64 -11.28 10.43
N CYS A 266 20.78 -11.49 11.10
CA CYS A 266 21.62 -12.67 10.88
C CYS A 266 20.86 -13.97 11.19
N ALA A 267 19.98 -13.95 12.19
CA ALA A 267 19.16 -15.08 12.61
C ALA A 267 17.95 -15.36 11.70
N LEU A 268 17.72 -14.60 10.63
CA LEU A 268 16.66 -14.88 9.64
C LEU A 268 17.10 -15.99 8.66
N PRO A 269 16.56 -17.22 8.73
CA PRO A 269 17.07 -18.35 7.95
C PRO A 269 16.81 -18.23 6.45
N LYS A 270 15.76 -17.50 6.04
CA LYS A 270 15.31 -17.40 4.65
C LYS A 270 15.66 -16.08 3.97
N LEU A 271 16.38 -15.19 4.65
CA LEU A 271 16.72 -13.87 4.13
C LEU A 271 17.54 -13.98 2.85
N ARG A 272 17.11 -13.29 1.80
CA ARG A 272 17.76 -13.24 0.48
C ARG A 272 18.07 -11.82 0.04
N VAL A 273 17.22 -10.87 0.43
CA VAL A 273 17.37 -9.45 0.09
C VAL A 273 17.31 -8.64 1.37
N LEU A 274 18.32 -7.79 1.57
CA LEU A 274 18.38 -6.83 2.65
C LEU A 274 18.70 -5.45 2.09
N VAL A 275 17.82 -4.48 2.36
CA VAL A 275 18.04 -3.07 2.01
C VAL A 275 17.98 -2.25 3.29
N LEU A 276 19.07 -1.55 3.59
CA LEU A 276 19.19 -0.62 4.72
C LEU A 276 19.58 0.75 4.17
N GLU A 277 18.60 1.64 4.03
CA GLU A 277 18.81 2.98 3.48
C GLU A 277 18.49 4.05 4.50
N ARG A 278 19.40 5.04 4.65
CA ARG A 278 19.25 6.13 5.63
C ARG A 278 19.02 5.63 7.07
N CYS A 279 19.52 4.43 7.38
CA CYS A 279 19.57 3.94 8.75
C CYS A 279 20.80 4.53 9.43
N SER A 280 20.63 5.12 10.60
CA SER A 280 21.68 5.89 11.27
C SER A 280 21.85 5.47 12.73
N PHE A 281 23.05 5.65 13.26
CA PHE A 281 23.37 5.51 14.69
C PHE A 281 23.82 6.85 15.24
N CYS A 282 23.33 7.24 16.43
CA CYS A 282 23.67 8.53 17.05
C CYS A 282 25.15 8.67 17.40
N ASP A 283 25.87 7.57 17.62
CA ASP A 283 27.29 7.58 18.01
C ASP A 283 28.15 6.91 16.92
N ARG A 284 29.41 6.59 17.24
CA ARG A 284 30.34 5.90 16.35
C ARG A 284 30.10 4.39 16.40
N ILE A 285 29.69 3.84 15.25
CA ILE A 285 29.64 2.39 15.04
C ILE A 285 31.09 1.86 14.98
N ASP A 286 31.37 0.82 15.74
CA ASP A 286 32.61 0.07 15.61
C ASP A 286 32.67 -0.61 14.23
N HIS A 287 33.74 -0.32 13.48
CA HIS A 287 34.00 -0.95 12.19
C HIS A 287 34.10 -2.48 12.28
N SER A 288 34.50 -3.03 13.43
CA SER A 288 34.56 -4.47 13.66
C SER A 288 33.17 -5.10 13.59
N LEU A 289 32.19 -4.51 14.28
CA LEU A 289 30.79 -4.95 14.34
C LEU A 289 30.16 -4.94 12.94
N GLN A 290 30.34 -3.85 12.20
CA GLN A 290 29.79 -3.73 10.85
C GLN A 290 30.43 -4.73 9.88
N ARG A 291 31.75 -4.96 9.98
CA ARG A 291 32.47 -5.94 9.16
C ARG A 291 32.00 -7.36 9.46
N GLU A 292 31.84 -7.71 10.73
CA GLU A 292 31.33 -9.03 11.14
C GLU A 292 29.92 -9.26 10.56
N PHE A 293 29.04 -8.27 10.70
CA PHE A 293 27.68 -8.32 10.15
C PHE A 293 27.67 -8.56 8.63
N LEU A 294 28.43 -7.76 7.87
CA LEU A 294 28.49 -7.89 6.41
C LEU A 294 29.08 -9.24 5.99
N THR A 295 30.11 -9.72 6.69
CA THR A 295 30.71 -11.05 6.46
C THR A 295 29.67 -12.16 6.67
N LYS A 296 28.82 -12.06 7.70
CA LYS A 296 27.73 -13.03 7.93
C LYS A 296 26.67 -12.99 6.82
N MET A 297 26.32 -11.81 6.32
CA MET A 297 25.37 -11.65 5.21
C MET A 297 25.92 -12.22 3.90
N GLU A 298 27.19 -11.96 3.61
CA GLU A 298 27.90 -12.48 2.43
C GLU A 298 27.99 -14.01 2.47
N LYS A 299 28.36 -14.60 3.61
CA LYS A 299 28.37 -16.06 3.80
C LYS A 299 27.01 -16.72 3.58
N LYS A 300 25.92 -15.98 3.83
CA LYS A 300 24.54 -16.42 3.57
C LYS A 300 24.07 -16.12 2.15
N ALA A 301 24.92 -15.56 1.29
CA ALA A 301 24.60 -15.11 -0.06
C ALA A 301 23.40 -14.14 -0.10
N VAL A 302 23.28 -13.27 0.92
CA VAL A 302 22.24 -12.24 0.96
C VAL A 302 22.64 -11.07 0.07
N PHE A 303 21.75 -10.64 -0.82
CA PHE A 303 21.93 -9.39 -1.55
C PHE A 303 21.69 -8.21 -0.61
N THR A 304 22.75 -7.48 -0.27
CA THR A 304 22.71 -6.35 0.66
C THR A 304 22.90 -5.01 -0.06
N VAL A 305 22.03 -4.05 0.21
CA VAL A 305 22.17 -2.65 -0.24
C VAL A 305 22.19 -1.74 0.99
N GLY A 306 23.26 -0.96 1.12
CA GLY A 306 23.44 -0.03 2.23
C GLY A 306 23.78 -0.72 3.56
N ALA A 307 23.90 0.08 4.61
CA ALA A 307 24.20 -0.33 5.98
C ALA A 307 23.79 0.79 6.95
N ILE A 308 23.83 0.52 8.26
CA ILE A 308 23.67 1.59 9.26
C ILE A 308 24.91 2.50 9.18
N GLN A 309 24.69 3.80 9.11
CA GLN A 309 25.72 4.83 9.04
C GLN A 309 25.83 5.57 10.37
N ASN A 310 27.01 6.12 10.68
CA ASN A 310 27.10 7.08 11.77
C ASN A 310 26.30 8.32 11.38
N MET A 311 25.52 8.86 12.32
CA MET A 311 24.87 10.14 12.11
C MET A 311 25.97 11.18 11.88
N ARG A 312 26.02 11.73 10.68
CA ARG A 312 26.79 12.93 10.42
C ARG A 312 25.92 14.08 10.91
N PHE A 313 26.38 14.79 11.94
CA PHE A 313 25.82 16.08 12.27
C PHE A 313 26.10 17.01 11.09
N ASP A 314 25.08 17.28 10.29
CA ASP A 314 25.14 18.22 9.18
C ASP A 314 24.34 19.47 9.59
N PRO A 315 25.01 20.51 10.13
CA PRO A 315 24.34 21.70 10.65
C PRO A 315 23.58 22.49 9.57
N ASP A 316 23.80 22.20 8.28
CA ASP A 316 23.15 22.90 7.17
C ASP A 316 21.84 22.21 6.72
N ASN A 317 21.49 21.06 7.29
CA ASN A 317 20.27 20.33 6.96
C ASN A 317 19.07 20.84 7.79
N ASN A 318 18.70 22.09 7.54
CA ASN A 318 17.42 22.66 8.01
C ASN A 318 16.26 22.06 7.20
N HIS A 319 15.65 20.98 7.70
CA HIS A 319 14.40 20.44 7.17
C HIS A 319 13.38 20.14 8.27
#